data_AF-A0A072PKC8-F1
#
_entry.id   AF-A0A072PKC8-F1
#
_cell.length_a   1.000
_cell.length_b   1.000
_cell.length_c   1.000
_cell.angle_alpha   90.00
_cell.angle_beta   90.00
_cell.angle_gamma   90.00
#
_symmetry.space_group_name_H-M   'P 1'
#
loop_
_entity.id
_entity.type
_entity.pdbx_description
1 polymer ?
#
loop_
_entity_poly.entity_id
_entity_poly.type
_entity_poly.pdbx_seq_one_letter_code
_entity_poly.pdbx_strand_id
1 'polypeptide(L)'
;MYGSLSHEEARPHRGYIVMDEDENTFFPTLTARETIEFTTRLNVAHNALTSPSSSEEARRITIDFLFRMLNIFYAKNTKVGNEYIRGVSGGERKRIGIAEVMAT
;
A
#
# COMPACT_ATOMS: atom_id res chain seq x y z
N MET A 1 -0.22 16.15 -15.74
CA MET A 1 -0.57 15.78 -14.35
C MET A 1 -2.06 15.53 -14.34
N TYR A 2 -2.50 14.28 -14.18
CA TYR A 2 -3.93 13.93 -14.19
C TYR A 2 -4.57 14.36 -12.86
N GLY A 3 -5.02 15.61 -12.82
CA GLY A 3 -5.77 16.19 -11.71
C GLY A 3 -6.24 17.58 -12.12
N SER A 4 -7.53 17.86 -12.02
CA SER A 4 -8.11 19.17 -12.39
C SER A 4 -7.86 20.27 -11.36
N LEU A 5 -7.16 19.96 -10.27
CA LEU A 5 -6.86 20.85 -9.15
C LEU A 5 -5.44 21.40 -9.29
N SER A 6 -5.29 22.71 -9.16
CA SER A 6 -3.97 23.34 -8.99
C SER A 6 -3.34 22.97 -7.64
N HIS A 7 -2.04 23.21 -7.49
CA HIS A 7 -1.34 22.93 -6.24
C HIS A 7 -1.88 23.74 -5.06
N GLU A 8 -2.50 24.90 -5.29
CA GLU A 8 -3.11 25.71 -4.23
C GLU A 8 -4.46 25.13 -3.80
N GLU A 9 -5.28 24.71 -4.76
CA GLU A 9 -6.58 24.09 -4.52
C GLU A 9 -6.48 22.70 -3.88
N ALA A 10 -5.35 22.00 -4.09
CA ALA A 10 -5.10 20.70 -3.47
C ALA A 10 -4.60 20.80 -2.01
N ARG A 11 -4.10 21.97 -1.55
CA ARG A 11 -3.55 22.13 -0.18
C ARG A 11 -4.54 21.74 0.93
N PRO A 12 -5.82 22.13 0.89
CA PRO A 12 -6.80 21.76 1.91
C PRO A 12 -7.14 20.27 1.92
N HIS A 13 -6.93 19.57 0.80
CA HIS A 13 -7.33 18.18 0.60
C HIS A 13 -6.18 17.19 0.73
N ARG A 14 -5.03 17.61 1.27
CA ARG A 14 -3.81 16.78 1.39
C ARG A 14 -4.00 15.45 2.13
N GLY A 15 -5.01 15.32 2.99
CA GLY A 15 -5.35 14.05 3.68
C GLY A 15 -6.37 13.16 2.96
N TYR A 16 -6.94 13.62 1.84
CA TYR A 16 -7.95 12.91 1.05
C TYR A 16 -7.48 12.59 -0.37
N ILE A 17 -6.41 13.25 -0.81
CA ILE A 17 -5.81 13.04 -2.13
C ILE A 17 -4.65 12.09 -1.97
N VAL A 18 -4.70 11.04 -2.77
CA VAL A 18 -3.78 9.92 -2.73
C VAL A 18 -3.31 9.69 -4.16
N MET A 19 -1.99 9.57 -4.36
CA MET A 19 -1.36 9.49 -5.68
C MET A 19 -0.64 8.16 -5.82
N ASP A 20 -0.86 7.48 -6.94
CA ASP A 20 -0.10 6.30 -7.34
C ASP A 20 0.73 6.67 -8.58
N GLU A 21 1.99 6.26 -8.60
CA GLU A 21 2.88 6.48 -9.74
C GLU A 21 2.63 5.40 -10.81
N ASP A 22 3.05 5.65 -12.05
CA ASP A 22 2.91 4.64 -13.11
C ASP A 22 3.80 3.41 -12.82
N GLU A 23 5.00 3.64 -12.27
CA GLU A 23 5.95 2.61 -11.86
C GLU A 23 6.30 2.68 -10.37
N ASN A 24 5.74 1.77 -9.57
CA ASN A 24 6.08 1.68 -8.15
C ASN A 24 7.35 0.86 -7.95
N THR A 25 8.32 1.42 -7.24
CA THR A 25 9.58 0.74 -6.91
C THR A 25 9.40 -0.09 -5.65
N PHE A 26 9.36 -1.42 -5.81
CA PHE A 26 9.30 -2.36 -4.69
C PHE A 26 10.62 -3.09 -4.49
N PHE A 27 10.87 -3.55 -3.27
CA PHE A 27 11.93 -4.51 -3.02
C PHE A 27 11.54 -5.86 -3.64
N PRO A 28 12.25 -6.34 -4.68
CA PRO A 28 11.82 -7.49 -5.47
C PRO A 28 11.92 -8.81 -4.70
N THR A 29 12.70 -8.83 -3.61
CA THR A 29 12.89 -10.00 -2.74
C THR A 29 11.80 -10.14 -1.68
N LEU A 30 11.08 -9.07 -1.35
CA LEU A 30 9.99 -9.11 -0.37
C LEU A 30 8.73 -9.70 -0.99
N THR A 31 7.93 -10.35 -0.15
CA THR A 31 6.57 -10.76 -0.51
C THR A 31 5.64 -9.57 -0.57
N ALA A 32 4.53 -9.72 -1.29
CA ALA A 32 3.50 -8.69 -1.35
C ALA A 32 3.05 -8.27 0.06
N ARG A 33 2.82 -9.24 0.96
CA ARG A 33 2.41 -8.97 2.35
C ARG A 33 3.47 -8.18 3.12
N GLU A 34 4.72 -8.62 3.06
CA GLU A 34 5.84 -7.94 3.76
C GLU A 34 6.01 -6.52 3.25
N THR A 35 5.80 -6.28 1.95
CA THR A 35 5.88 -4.94 1.36
C THR A 35 4.85 -4.00 1.98
N ILE A 36 3.58 -4.42 2.06
CA ILE A 36 2.52 -3.60 2.68
C ILE A 36 2.73 -3.45 4.18
N GLU A 37 3.10 -4.54 4.88
CA GLU A 37 3.40 -4.49 6.32
C GLU A 37 4.55 -3.52 6.63
N PHE A 38 5.57 -3.47 5.76
CA PHE A 38 6.67 -2.53 5.86
C PHE A 38 6.20 -1.08 5.69
N THR A 39 5.45 -0.78 4.63
CA THR A 39 4.96 0.59 4.39
C THR A 39 4.02 1.06 5.51
N THR A 40 3.08 0.22 5.95
CA THR A 40 2.15 0.59 7.04
C THR A 40 2.86 0.79 8.38
N ARG A 41 4.02 0.16 8.61
CA ARG A 41 4.85 0.42 9.81
C ARG A 41 5.61 1.74 9.72
N LEU A 42 6.02 2.15 8.52
CA LEU A 42 6.70 3.43 8.32
C LEU A 42 5.74 4.62 8.40
N ASN A 43 4.49 4.44 7.94
CA ASN A 43 3.49 5.50 7.85
C ASN A 43 2.52 5.54 9.04
N VAL A 44 2.89 5.01 10.22
CA VAL A 44 2.01 5.08 11.40
C VAL A 44 1.65 6.54 11.69
N ALA A 45 0.37 6.87 11.54
CA ALA A 45 -0.17 8.19 11.78
C ALA A 45 0.22 8.66 13.20
N HIS A 46 0.79 9.86 13.30
CA HIS A 46 1.15 10.51 14.56
C HIS A 46 -0.06 10.68 15.52
N ASN A 47 -1.28 10.53 15.00
CA ASN A 47 -2.54 10.59 15.73
C ASN A 47 -3.34 9.26 15.66
N ALA A 48 -2.66 8.11 15.57
CA ALA A 48 -3.33 6.83 15.70
C ALA A 48 -4.01 6.77 17.08
N LEU A 49 -5.35 6.76 17.05
CA LEU A 49 -6.24 6.79 18.19
C LEU A 49 -5.73 5.89 19.31
N THR A 50 -5.58 6.51 20.48
CA THR A 50 -5.25 5.94 21.77
C THR A 50 -6.01 4.64 22.04
N SER A 51 -5.35 3.49 21.82
CA SER A 51 -5.56 2.30 22.64
C SER A 51 -4.31 1.39 22.59
N PRO A 52 -3.66 1.12 23.74
CA PRO A 52 -2.30 0.57 23.79
C PRO A 52 -2.18 -0.95 23.51
N SER A 53 -3.25 -1.64 23.10
CA SER A 53 -3.27 -3.12 23.04
C SER A 53 -3.80 -3.75 21.74
N SER A 54 -4.18 -2.99 20.71
CA SER A 54 -4.72 -3.56 19.45
C SER A 54 -4.13 -3.01 18.14
N SER A 55 -3.12 -2.13 18.17
CA SER A 55 -2.59 -1.48 16.95
C SER A 55 -2.04 -2.48 15.92
N GLU A 56 -1.28 -3.48 16.36
CA GLU A 56 -0.77 -4.54 15.46
C GLU A 56 -1.90 -5.41 14.90
N GLU A 57 -2.91 -5.72 15.70
CA GLU A 57 -4.04 -6.55 15.28
C GLU A 57 -4.94 -5.79 14.31
N ALA A 58 -5.24 -4.52 14.58
CA ALA A 58 -5.92 -3.63 13.67
C ALA A 58 -5.16 -3.50 12.34
N ARG A 59 -3.82 -3.36 12.38
CA ARG A 59 -2.99 -3.33 11.17
C ARG A 59 -3.12 -4.62 10.38
N ARG A 60 -3.01 -5.78 11.04
CA ARG A 60 -3.13 -7.09 10.39
C ARG A 60 -4.51 -7.25 9.71
N ILE A 61 -5.58 -6.85 10.41
CA ILE A 61 -6.94 -6.87 9.87
C ILE A 61 -7.07 -5.96 8.65
N THR A 62 -6.57 -4.73 8.72
CA THR A 62 -6.58 -3.77 7.59
C THR A 62 -5.82 -4.32 6.40
N ILE A 63 -4.64 -4.89 6.60
CA ILE A 63 -3.84 -5.48 5.52
C ILE A 63 -4.59 -6.65 4.89
N ASP A 64 -5.07 -7.61 5.69
CA ASP A 64 -5.81 -8.76 5.16
C ASP A 64 -7.10 -8.32 4.43
N PHE A 65 -7.74 -7.25 4.88
CA PHE A 65 -8.88 -6.62 4.21
C PHE A 65 -8.50 -6.02 2.85
N LEU A 66 -7.43 -5.22 2.76
CA LEU A 66 -6.94 -4.65 1.50
C LEU A 66 -6.57 -5.74 0.49
N PHE A 67 -5.88 -6.79 0.93
CA PHE A 67 -5.52 -7.92 0.07
C PHE A 67 -6.73 -8.62 -0.53
N ARG A 68 -7.82 -8.76 0.25
CA ARG A 68 -9.08 -9.35 -0.21
C ARG A 68 -9.84 -8.40 -1.13
N MET A 69 -9.96 -7.13 -0.75
CA MET A 69 -10.67 -6.10 -1.53
C MET A 69 -10.09 -5.96 -2.93
N LEU A 70 -8.75 -5.95 -3.03
CA LEU A 70 -8.04 -5.79 -4.30
C LEU A 70 -7.82 -7.13 -5.02
N ASN A 71 -8.43 -8.23 -4.55
CA ASN A 71 -8.31 -9.56 -5.13
C ASN A 71 -6.84 -10.00 -5.40
N ILE A 72 -5.96 -9.70 -4.45
CA ILE A 72 -4.53 -10.09 -4.47
C ILE A 72 -4.16 -11.00 -3.30
N PHE A 73 -5.15 -11.45 -2.52
CA PHE A 73 -4.95 -12.29 -1.34
C PHE A 73 -4.17 -13.58 -1.64
N TYR A 74 -4.37 -14.18 -2.81
CA TYR A 74 -3.65 -15.39 -3.23
C TYR A 74 -2.15 -15.15 -3.46
N ALA A 75 -1.77 -13.92 -3.84
CA ALA A 75 -0.40 -13.52 -4.11
C ALA A 75 0.34 -13.01 -2.86
N LYS A 76 -0.31 -12.98 -1.69
CA LYS A 76 0.23 -12.37 -0.46
C LYS A 76 1.61 -12.89 -0.05
N ASN A 77 1.87 -14.18 -0.25
CA ASN A 77 3.12 -14.86 0.12
C ASN A 77 4.07 -15.01 -1.08
N THR A 78 3.70 -14.47 -2.25
CA THR A 78 4.54 -14.48 -3.44
C THR A 78 5.42 -13.24 -3.43
N LYS A 79 6.69 -13.39 -3.84
CA LYS A 79 7.60 -12.26 -4.01
C LYS A 79 7.02 -11.27 -5.03
N VAL A 80 7.18 -9.98 -4.77
CA VAL A 80 6.78 -8.96 -5.76
C VAL A 80 7.56 -9.17 -7.06
N GLY A 81 8.87 -9.46 -6.94
CA GLY A 81 9.73 -9.72 -8.08
C GLY A 81 10.03 -8.48 -8.92
N ASN A 82 10.76 -8.69 -10.00
CA ASN A 82 11.11 -7.71 -11.03
C ASN A 82 11.55 -8.43 -12.31
N GLU A 83 12.25 -7.72 -13.20
CA GLU A 83 12.77 -8.26 -14.47
C GLU A 83 13.76 -9.43 -14.29
N TYR A 84 14.39 -9.55 -13.13
CA TYR A 84 15.39 -10.59 -12.83
C TYR A 84 14.88 -11.66 -11.86
N ILE A 85 13.93 -11.31 -10.99
CA ILE A 85 13.36 -12.17 -9.95
C ILE A 85 11.91 -12.45 -10.30
N ARG A 86 11.59 -13.72 -10.55
CA ARG A 86 10.20 -14.15 -10.75
C ARG A 86 9.36 -13.77 -9.52
N GLY A 87 8.21 -13.15 -9.78
CA GLY A 87 7.27 -12.75 -8.75
C GLY A 87 5.82 -12.83 -9.22
N VAL A 88 5.02 -11.90 -8.72
CA VAL A 88 3.62 -11.74 -9.09
C VAL A 88 3.47 -11.28 -10.55
N SER A 89 2.27 -11.43 -11.11
CA SER A 89 1.95 -10.87 -12.43
C SER A 89 1.97 -9.35 -12.41
N GLY A 90 2.15 -8.71 -13.58
CA GLY A 90 2.14 -7.25 -13.69
C GLY A 90 0.85 -6.60 -13.18
N GLY A 91 -0.30 -7.22 -13.43
CA GLY A 91 -1.60 -6.75 -12.93
C GLY A 91 -1.71 -6.86 -11.41
N GLU A 92 -1.18 -7.93 -10.80
CA GLU A 92 -1.08 -8.05 -9.34
C GLU A 92 -0.13 -7.00 -8.76
N ARG A 93 1.02 -6.74 -9.40
CA ARG A 93 1.97 -5.70 -8.98
C ARG A 93 1.33 -4.31 -8.96
N LYS A 94 0.51 -3.97 -9.96
CA LYS A 94 -0.20 -2.67 -9.97
C LYS A 94 -1.22 -2.58 -8.83
N ARG A 95 -1.94 -3.66 -8.51
CA ARG A 95 -2.87 -3.71 -7.38
C ARG A 95 -2.15 -3.64 -6.02
N ILE A 96 -0.93 -4.17 -5.91
CA ILE A 96 -0.09 -3.99 -4.72
C ILE A 96 0.28 -2.52 -4.53
N GLY A 97 0.57 -1.78 -5.61
CA GLY A 97 0.80 -0.33 -5.54
C GLY A 97 -0.40 0.45 -5.02
N ILE A 98 -1.60 0.14 -5.52
CA ILE A 98 -2.84 0.70 -4.99
C ILE A 98 -3.01 0.37 -3.49
N ALA A 99 -2.71 -0.87 -3.09
CA ALA A 99 -2.81 -1.29 -1.69
C ALA A 99 -1.86 -0.52 -0.77
N GLU A 100 -0.62 -0.28 -1.22
CA GLU A 100 0.40 0.48 -0.49
C GLU A 100 -0.07 1.90 -0.18
N VAL A 101 -0.59 2.52 -1.22
CA VAL A 101 -1.05 3.90 -1.25
C VAL A 101 -2.35 4.07 -0.46
N MET A 102 -3.21 3.05 -0.37
CA MET A 102 -4.40 3.01 0.51
C MET A 102 -4.08 2.68 1.98
N ALA A 103 -2.95 2.03 2.24
CA ALA A 103 -2.53 1.64 3.60
C ALA A 103 -1.73 2.75 4.33
N THR A 104 -1.47 3.86 3.63
CA THR A 104 -0.75 5.05 4.08
C THR A 104 -1.73 6.19 4.34
#